data_AF-A0A9D6V9W1-F1
#
_entry.id   AF-A0A9D6V9W1-F1
#
_cell.length_a   1.000
_cell.length_b   1.000
_cell.length_c   1.000
_cell.angle_alpha   90.00
_cell.angle_beta   90.00
_cell.angle_gamma   90.00
#
_symmetry.space_group_name_H-M   'P 1'
#
loop_
_entity.id
_entity.type
_entity.pdbx_description
1 polymer ?
#
loop_
_entity_poly.entity_id
_entity_poly.type
_entity_poly.pdbx_seq_one_letter_code
_entity_poly.pdbx_strand_id
1 'polypeptide(L)'
;MSDTNYRIKLYGHASSDADFFLVELAAVLEIDPESARALLESVPVIIKEGLSLGEAEHLQDLLRIIKALSLLESTDGVYAPAQDISQSQQLLDDRHQQQEEHEKSETLRSYAWLGAAVLAAAVILVWLTGTFFSSYLKSSAENRTKVPVEKSENLEPPEPSQPVPLAASLSELYKQMESANQRIQSLEFLQHMAEDELQRLYSTYKIDPNLIREKKVEVASSRQKLRAEKTAYKNLKIQAEAIEATLKRSSN
;
A
#
# COMPACT_ATOMS: atom_id res chain seq x y z
N MET A 1 -38.32 25.39 -33.44
CA MET A 1 -37.76 24.03 -33.57
C MET A 1 -38.20 23.29 -32.32
N SER A 2 -38.80 22.11 -32.45
CA SER A 2 -39.28 21.36 -31.29
C SER A 2 -38.06 20.89 -30.51
N ASP A 3 -37.89 21.37 -29.28
CA ASP A 3 -36.82 20.90 -28.40
C ASP A 3 -37.11 19.44 -28.06
N THR A 4 -36.42 18.53 -28.74
CA THR A 4 -36.51 17.10 -28.46
C THR A 4 -35.91 16.84 -27.09
N ASN A 5 -36.76 16.45 -26.15
CA ASN A 5 -36.33 16.11 -24.80
C ASN A 5 -35.96 14.63 -24.74
N TYR A 6 -35.08 14.29 -23.82
CA TYR A 6 -34.59 12.94 -23.61
C TYR A 6 -34.88 12.48 -22.18
N ARG A 7 -35.05 11.17 -22.03
CA ARG A 7 -35.17 10.50 -20.75
C ARG A 7 -34.17 9.35 -20.66
N ILE A 8 -33.70 9.09 -19.45
CA ILE A 8 -32.80 7.98 -19.17
C ILE A 8 -33.55 6.96 -18.32
N LYS A 9 -33.59 5.72 -18.81
CA LYS A 9 -34.11 4.56 -18.08
C LYS A 9 -32.98 3.70 -17.55
N LEU A 10 -33.05 3.35 -16.28
CA LEU A 10 -32.15 2.42 -15.61
C LEU A 10 -32.74 1.01 -15.63
N TYR A 11 -31.92 0.04 -16.05
CA TYR A 11 -32.24 -1.39 -16.19
C TYR A 11 -31.46 -2.28 -15.19
N GLY A 12 -30.61 -1.69 -14.34
CA GLY A 12 -29.82 -2.40 -13.34
C GLY A 12 -28.34 -2.03 -13.40
N HIS A 13 -27.47 -2.94 -12.97
CA HIS A 13 -26.02 -2.75 -12.99
C HIS A 13 -25.25 -4.04 -13.27
N ALA A 14 -24.02 -3.89 -13.77
CA ALA A 14 -23.09 -4.99 -13.98
C ALA A 14 -21.92 -4.98 -12.96
N SER A 15 -22.00 -4.14 -11.92
CA SER A 15 -21.01 -4.11 -10.84
C SER A 15 -20.99 -5.43 -10.05
N SER A 16 -19.79 -5.90 -9.68
CA SER A 16 -19.59 -7.04 -8.79
C SER A 16 -19.88 -6.73 -7.33
N ASP A 17 -19.81 -5.45 -6.96
CA ASP A 17 -20.11 -4.94 -5.62
C ASP A 17 -21.34 -4.02 -5.72
N ALA A 18 -22.46 -4.50 -5.17
CA ALA A 18 -23.74 -3.80 -5.21
C ALA A 18 -23.78 -2.63 -4.23
N ASP A 19 -23.13 -2.75 -3.07
CA ASP A 19 -23.13 -1.69 -2.05
C ASP A 19 -22.27 -0.51 -2.51
N PHE A 20 -21.12 -0.79 -3.13
CA PHE A 20 -20.31 0.26 -3.75
C PHE A 20 -21.06 0.93 -4.91
N PHE A 21 -21.74 0.15 -5.76
CA PHE A 21 -22.54 0.68 -6.86
C PHE A 21 -23.66 1.62 -6.37
N LEU A 22 -24.32 1.29 -5.26
CA LEU A 22 -25.36 2.13 -4.67
C LEU A 22 -24.83 3.50 -4.25
N VAL A 23 -23.64 3.56 -3.65
CA VAL A 23 -23.00 4.81 -3.23
C VAL A 23 -22.63 5.67 -4.46
N GLU A 24 -22.07 5.04 -5.49
CA GLU A 24 -21.72 5.73 -6.74
C GLU A 24 -22.96 6.22 -7.51
N LEU A 25 -24.01 5.40 -7.59
CA LEU A 25 -25.28 5.79 -8.22
C LEU A 25 -25.93 6.97 -7.48
N ALA A 26 -25.90 6.95 -6.14
CA ALA A 26 -26.38 8.03 -5.31
C ALA A 26 -25.60 9.33 -5.56
N ALA A 27 -24.28 9.25 -5.72
CA ALA A 27 -23.43 10.39 -6.04
C ALA A 27 -23.70 10.96 -7.44
N VAL A 28 -23.87 10.11 -8.46
CA VAL A 28 -24.15 10.54 -9.85
C VAL A 28 -25.52 11.20 -9.97
N LEU A 29 -26.52 10.70 -9.23
CA LEU A 29 -27.88 11.24 -9.24
C LEU A 29 -28.11 12.35 -8.21
N GLU A 30 -27.12 12.65 -7.37
CA GLU A 30 -27.21 13.60 -6.26
C GLU A 30 -28.40 13.31 -5.30
N ILE A 31 -28.59 12.02 -4.98
CA ILE A 31 -29.65 11.54 -4.08
C ILE A 31 -29.06 10.76 -2.91
N ASP A 32 -29.88 10.47 -1.90
CA ASP A 32 -29.47 9.63 -0.78
C ASP A 32 -29.29 8.16 -1.20
N PRO A 33 -28.35 7.41 -0.59
CA PRO A 33 -28.13 5.98 -0.88
C PRO A 33 -29.37 5.11 -0.71
N GLU A 34 -30.25 5.43 0.25
CA GLU A 34 -31.52 4.72 0.43
C GLU A 34 -32.47 4.92 -0.75
N SER A 35 -32.53 6.15 -1.29
CA SER A 35 -33.31 6.47 -2.47
C SER A 35 -32.75 5.79 -3.72
N ALA A 36 -31.42 5.73 -3.85
CA ALA A 36 -30.76 4.98 -4.93
C ALA A 36 -31.07 3.48 -4.86
N ARG A 37 -31.14 2.92 -3.64
CA ARG A 37 -31.56 1.52 -3.43
C ARG A 37 -33.00 1.28 -3.86
N ALA A 38 -33.92 2.16 -3.47
CA ALA A 38 -35.31 2.08 -3.89
C ALA A 38 -35.47 2.15 -5.43
N LEU A 39 -34.65 2.97 -6.11
CA LEU A 39 -34.64 3.01 -7.58
C LEU A 39 -34.24 1.67 -8.19
N LEU A 40 -33.21 1.00 -7.65
CA LEU A 40 -32.77 -0.31 -8.15
C LEU A 40 -33.80 -1.42 -7.95
N GLU A 41 -34.57 -1.37 -6.86
CA GLU A 41 -35.66 -2.32 -6.62
C GLU A 41 -36.83 -2.14 -7.62
N SER A 42 -36.98 -0.93 -8.17
CA SER A 42 -38.06 -0.56 -9.10
C SER A 42 -37.68 -0.67 -10.59
N VAL A 43 -36.53 -1.27 -10.90
CA VAL A 43 -36.02 -1.42 -12.26
C VAL A 43 -36.95 -2.30 -13.12
N PRO A 44 -37.27 -1.89 -14.38
CA PRO A 44 -36.78 -0.71 -15.09
C PRO A 44 -37.48 0.59 -14.65
N VAL A 45 -36.70 1.63 -14.36
CA VAL A 45 -37.19 2.92 -13.85
C VAL A 45 -36.63 4.11 -14.64
N ILE A 46 -37.43 5.16 -14.81
CA ILE A 46 -36.96 6.43 -15.37
C ILE A 46 -36.28 7.21 -14.25
N ILE A 47 -34.98 7.47 -14.40
CA ILE A 47 -34.18 8.18 -13.38
C ILE A 47 -34.12 9.68 -13.62
N LYS A 48 -34.23 10.12 -14.87
CA LYS A 48 -34.28 11.54 -15.25
C LYS A 48 -34.98 11.71 -16.59
N GLU A 49 -35.75 12.78 -16.73
CA GLU A 49 -36.52 13.10 -17.93
C GLU A 49 -36.42 14.60 -18.24
N GLY A 50 -36.75 14.99 -19.47
CA GLY A 50 -36.73 16.40 -19.87
C GLY A 50 -35.33 16.95 -20.12
N LEU A 51 -34.33 16.08 -20.35
CA LEU A 51 -32.95 16.50 -20.57
C LEU A 51 -32.73 16.93 -22.01
N SER A 52 -31.85 17.92 -22.20
CA SER A 52 -31.28 18.18 -23.52
C SER A 52 -30.36 17.04 -23.94
N LEU A 53 -30.11 16.86 -25.24
CA LEU A 53 -29.27 15.77 -25.76
C LEU A 53 -27.90 15.72 -25.07
N GLY A 54 -27.21 16.86 -24.97
CA GLY A 54 -25.87 16.93 -24.38
C GLY A 54 -25.85 16.58 -22.89
N GLU A 55 -26.85 17.02 -22.12
CA GLU A 55 -26.97 16.65 -20.70
C GLU A 55 -27.30 15.17 -20.53
N ALA A 56 -28.12 14.62 -21.42
CA ALA A 56 -28.52 13.23 -21.37
C ALA A 56 -27.39 12.28 -21.76
N GLU A 57 -26.60 12.62 -22.78
CA GLU A 57 -25.36 11.92 -23.15
C GLU A 57 -24.33 12.00 -22.00
N HIS A 58 -24.13 13.19 -21.42
CA HIS A 58 -23.21 13.35 -20.30
C HIS A 58 -23.60 12.50 -19.10
N LEU A 59 -24.88 12.49 -18.72
CA LEU A 59 -25.37 11.66 -17.64
C LEU A 59 -25.28 10.16 -17.98
N GLN A 60 -25.55 9.77 -19.23
CA GLN A 60 -25.39 8.39 -19.68
C GLN A 60 -23.94 7.92 -19.61
N ASP A 61 -22.97 8.79 -19.91
CA ASP A 61 -21.54 8.49 -19.79
C ASP A 61 -21.12 8.29 -18.33
N LEU A 62 -21.59 9.14 -17.42
CA LEU A 62 -21.36 8.98 -15.97
C LEU A 62 -21.92 7.65 -15.46
N LEU A 63 -23.15 7.32 -15.86
CA LEU A 63 -23.80 6.05 -15.53
C LEU A 63 -23.02 4.85 -16.11
N ARG A 64 -22.46 4.98 -17.31
CA ARG A 64 -21.64 3.93 -17.93
C ARG A 64 -20.35 3.66 -17.18
N ILE A 65 -19.67 4.70 -16.68
CA ILE A 65 -18.43 4.58 -15.89
C ILE A 65 -18.66 3.71 -14.65
N ILE A 66 -19.79 3.90 -13.97
CA ILE A 66 -20.17 3.13 -12.78
C ILE A 66 -20.78 1.76 -13.12
N LYS A 67 -20.75 1.36 -14.40
CA LYS A 67 -21.32 0.10 -14.91
C LYS A 67 -22.84 -0.03 -14.70
N ALA A 68 -23.56 1.09 -14.70
CA ALA A 68 -25.02 1.08 -14.73
C ALA A 68 -25.51 0.69 -16.12
N LEU A 69 -26.58 -0.11 -16.16
CA LEU A 69 -27.24 -0.51 -17.40
C LEU A 69 -28.35 0.51 -17.67
N SER A 70 -28.11 1.50 -18.52
CA SER A 70 -29.08 2.56 -18.81
C SER A 70 -29.27 2.81 -20.30
N LEU A 71 -30.52 3.06 -20.72
CA LEU A 71 -30.88 3.46 -22.08
C LEU A 71 -31.37 4.91 -22.14
N LEU A 72 -30.86 5.62 -23.12
CA LEU A 72 -31.30 6.95 -23.52
C LEU A 72 -32.45 6.81 -24.53
N GLU A 73 -33.59 7.43 -24.24
CA GLU A 73 -34.75 7.46 -25.14
C GLU A 73 -35.17 8.91 -25.39
N SER A 74 -35.55 9.25 -26.63
CA SER A 74 -36.25 10.50 -26.90
C SER A 74 -37.68 10.40 -26.34
N THR A 75 -38.16 11.49 -25.72
CA THR A 75 -39.54 11.58 -25.24
C THR A 75 -40.57 11.62 -26.37
N ASP A 76 -40.13 11.95 -27.59
CA ASP A 76 -41.00 12.09 -28.77
C ASP A 76 -41.24 10.75 -29.49
N GLY A 77 -40.79 9.63 -28.92
CA GLY A 77 -41.08 8.28 -29.42
C GLY A 77 -40.28 7.87 -30.66
N VAL A 78 -39.40 8.73 -31.17
CA VAL A 78 -38.46 8.39 -32.23
C VAL A 78 -37.19 7.84 -31.57
N TYR A 79 -36.95 6.54 -31.70
CA TYR A 79 -35.67 5.94 -31.34
C TYR A 79 -34.56 6.72 -32.05
N ALA A 80 -33.73 7.45 -31.30
CA ALA A 80 -32.47 7.93 -31.83
C ALA A 80 -31.66 6.66 -32.18
N PRO A 81 -31.19 6.51 -33.44
CA PRO A 81 -30.41 5.35 -33.81
C PRO A 81 -29.18 5.30 -32.91
N ALA A 82 -28.95 4.13 -32.30
CA ALA A 82 -27.76 3.83 -31.53
C ALA A 82 -26.55 4.37 -32.28
N GLN A 83 -25.88 5.40 -31.73
CA GLN A 83 -24.65 5.89 -32.32
C GLN A 83 -23.67 4.73 -32.36
N ASP A 84 -23.13 4.57 -33.56
CA ASP A 84 -22.27 3.51 -34.03
C ASP A 84 -21.19 3.16 -33.00
N ILE A 85 -21.23 1.93 -32.49
CA ILE A 85 -20.24 1.35 -31.56
C ILE A 85 -18.81 1.48 -32.13
N SER A 86 -18.70 1.66 -33.45
CA SER A 86 -17.48 1.90 -34.21
C SER A 86 -16.77 3.23 -33.87
N GLN A 87 -17.48 4.32 -33.56
CA GLN A 87 -16.85 5.62 -33.23
C GLN A 87 -16.38 5.69 -31.78
N SER A 88 -17.09 5.04 -30.86
CA SER A 88 -16.69 4.96 -29.45
C SER A 88 -15.52 4.00 -29.25
N GLN A 89 -15.39 2.93 -30.05
CA GLN A 89 -14.19 2.11 -30.08
C GLN A 89 -12.96 2.85 -30.62
N GLN A 90 -13.09 3.67 -31.67
CA GLN A 90 -11.96 4.47 -32.17
C GLN A 90 -11.48 5.51 -31.14
N LEU A 91 -12.40 6.14 -30.40
CA LEU A 91 -12.04 7.14 -29.38
C LEU A 91 -11.47 6.50 -28.10
N LEU A 92 -11.87 5.27 -27.78
CA LEU A 92 -11.26 4.44 -26.72
C LEU A 92 -9.90 3.88 -27.15
N ASP A 93 -9.73 3.44 -28.40
CA ASP A 93 -8.45 2.95 -28.93
C ASP A 93 -7.42 4.08 -29.07
N ASP A 94 -7.82 5.29 -29.48
CA ASP A 94 -6.93 6.46 -29.50
C ASP A 94 -6.52 6.89 -28.09
N ARG A 95 -7.41 6.79 -27.09
CA ARG A 95 -7.05 7.03 -25.67
C ARG A 95 -6.17 5.94 -25.09
N HIS A 96 -6.40 4.66 -25.45
CA HIS A 96 -5.56 3.55 -25.02
C HIS A 96 -4.17 3.60 -25.66
N GLN A 97 -4.04 4.00 -26.93
CA GLN A 97 -2.74 4.22 -27.57
C GLN A 97 -1.98 5.40 -26.97
N GLN A 98 -2.66 6.51 -26.65
CA GLN A 98 -2.02 7.63 -25.94
C GLN A 98 -1.60 7.28 -24.51
N GLN A 99 -2.38 6.44 -23.79
CA GLN A 99 -1.98 5.96 -22.46
C GLN A 99 -0.81 4.97 -22.52
N GLU A 100 -0.77 4.06 -23.50
CA GLU A 100 0.37 3.16 -23.69
C GLU A 100 1.66 3.89 -24.09
N GLU A 101 1.58 4.93 -24.92
CA GLU A 101 2.75 5.76 -25.25
C GLU A 101 3.24 6.57 -24.04
N HIS A 102 2.32 7.06 -23.20
CA HIS A 102 2.68 7.72 -21.95
C HIS A 102 3.34 6.76 -20.94
N GLU A 103 2.81 5.55 -20.74
CA GLU A 103 3.43 4.55 -19.86
C GLU A 103 4.80 4.08 -20.36
N LYS A 104 4.97 3.92 -21.68
CA LYS A 104 6.28 3.59 -22.28
C LYS A 104 7.29 4.72 -22.07
N SER A 105 6.86 5.99 -22.10
CA SER A 105 7.74 7.13 -21.84
C SER A 105 8.13 7.27 -20.36
N GLU A 106 7.22 6.96 -19.43
CA GLU A 106 7.46 7.02 -17.99
C GLU A 106 8.32 5.86 -17.50
N THR A 107 8.13 4.66 -18.07
CA THR A 107 8.99 3.51 -17.81
C THR A 107 10.42 3.75 -18.33
N LEU A 108 10.60 4.33 -19.52
CA LEU A 108 11.94 4.66 -20.01
C LEU A 108 12.65 5.72 -19.15
N ARG A 109 11.92 6.74 -18.67
CA ARG A 109 12.47 7.72 -17.72
C ARG A 109 12.79 7.11 -16.36
N SER A 110 11.97 6.19 -15.86
CA SER A 110 12.24 5.52 -14.59
C SER A 110 13.44 4.58 -14.70
N TYR A 111 13.61 3.84 -15.81
CA TYR A 111 14.81 3.04 -16.07
C TYR A 111 16.08 3.89 -16.21
N ALA A 112 15.99 5.08 -16.83
CA ALA A 112 17.12 6.01 -16.90
C ALA A 112 17.54 6.53 -15.51
N TRP A 113 16.58 6.86 -14.66
CA TRP A 113 16.86 7.28 -13.27
C TRP A 113 17.39 6.14 -12.41
N LEU A 114 16.87 4.93 -12.58
CA LEU A 114 17.33 3.75 -11.85
C LEU A 114 18.77 3.38 -12.27
N GLY A 115 19.07 3.46 -13.57
CA GLY A 115 20.43 3.30 -14.11
C GLY A 115 21.41 4.34 -13.57
N ALA A 116 21.00 5.62 -13.53
CA ALA A 116 21.81 6.70 -12.96
C ALA A 116 22.05 6.51 -11.45
N ALA A 117 21.03 6.08 -10.69
CA ALA A 117 21.15 5.82 -9.26
C ALA A 117 22.11 4.65 -8.97
N VAL A 118 22.05 3.58 -9.76
CA VAL A 118 22.96 2.43 -9.63
C VAL A 118 24.41 2.83 -9.95
N LEU A 119 24.62 3.62 -11.00
CA LEU A 119 25.95 4.15 -11.33
C LEU A 119 26.50 5.06 -10.22
N ALA A 120 25.68 5.95 -9.67
CA ALA A 120 26.07 6.80 -8.55
C ALA A 120 26.44 5.99 -7.31
N ALA A 121 25.65 4.96 -6.97
CA ALA A 121 25.94 4.06 -5.86
C ALA A 121 27.25 3.29 -6.07
N ALA A 122 27.53 2.82 -7.29
CA ALA A 122 28.78 2.15 -7.63
C ALA A 122 30.00 3.08 -7.47
N VAL A 123 29.89 4.34 -7.91
CA VAL A 123 30.96 5.34 -7.72
C VAL A 123 31.21 5.60 -6.24
N ILE A 124 30.16 5.74 -5.43
CA ILE A 124 30.28 5.93 -3.98
C ILE A 124 30.95 4.71 -3.32
N LEU A 125 30.59 3.50 -3.72
CA LEU A 125 31.21 2.26 -3.22
C LEU A 125 32.71 2.17 -3.57
N VAL A 126 33.10 2.53 -4.80
CA VAL A 126 34.51 2.59 -5.21
C VAL A 126 35.26 3.66 -4.41
N TRP A 127 34.63 4.81 -4.15
CA TRP A 127 35.24 5.88 -3.38
C TRP A 127 35.42 5.52 -1.89
N LEU A 128 34.40 4.89 -1.29
CA LEU A 128 34.46 4.38 0.08
C LEU A 128 35.50 3.27 0.23
N THR A 129 35.57 2.33 -0.71
CA THR A 129 36.56 1.25 -0.66
C THR A 129 37.99 1.78 -0.86
N GLY A 130 38.20 2.75 -1.75
CA GLY A 130 39.50 3.40 -1.94
C GLY A 130 39.98 4.19 -0.71
N THR A 131 39.08 4.95 -0.06
CA THR A 131 39.43 5.69 1.17
C THR A 131 39.70 4.75 2.34
N PHE A 132 38.96 3.64 2.47
CA PHE A 132 39.22 2.63 3.50
C PHE A 132 40.57 1.93 3.30
N PHE A 133 40.90 1.53 2.06
CA PHE A 133 42.17 0.85 1.78
C PHE A 133 43.38 1.77 2.00
N SER A 134 43.26 3.05 1.65
CA SER A 134 44.31 4.04 1.90
C SER A 134 44.56 4.23 3.41
N SER A 135 43.49 4.31 4.21
CA SER A 135 43.59 4.43 5.67
C SER A 135 44.14 3.15 6.32
N TYR A 136 43.72 1.97 5.84
CA TYR A 136 44.21 0.68 6.32
C TYR A 136 45.72 0.49 6.06
N LEU A 137 46.21 0.83 4.87
CA LEU A 137 47.64 0.77 4.55
C LEU A 137 48.46 1.73 5.43
N LYS A 138 47.93 2.93 5.70
CA LYS A 138 48.59 3.91 6.56
C LYS A 138 48.67 3.43 8.02
N SER A 139 47.60 2.85 8.55
CA SER A 139 47.57 2.26 9.90
C SER A 139 48.44 1.01 10.02
N SER A 140 48.51 0.19 8.97
CA SER A 140 49.40 -0.99 8.94
C SER A 140 50.89 -0.61 8.87
N ALA A 141 51.24 0.53 8.29
CA ALA A 141 52.61 1.03 8.27
C ALA A 141 53.05 1.57 9.65
N GLU A 142 52.14 2.24 10.38
CA GLU A 142 52.39 2.73 11.74
C GLU A 142 52.54 1.62 12.79
N ASN A 143 51.85 0.49 12.62
CA ASN A 143 51.97 -0.65 13.55
C ASN A 143 53.24 -1.49 13.33
N ARG A 144 53.95 -1.34 12.20
CA ARG A 144 55.24 -2.04 11.96
C ARG A 144 56.44 -1.33 12.58
N THR A 145 56.33 -0.05 12.96
CA THR A 145 57.45 0.74 13.53
C THR A 145 57.47 0.78 15.05
N LYS A 146 56.44 0.26 15.74
CA LYS A 146 56.44 0.13 17.20
C LYS A 146 56.93 -1.25 17.61
N VAL A 147 58.24 -1.36 17.83
CA VAL A 147 58.81 -2.42 18.67
C VAL A 147 58.65 -2.01 20.13
N PRO A 148 58.15 -2.90 21.00
CA PRO A 148 58.60 -2.93 22.38
C PRO A 148 59.22 -4.29 22.72
N VAL A 149 60.50 -4.23 23.04
CA VAL A 149 61.25 -5.23 23.80
C VAL A 149 60.87 -5.05 25.28
N GLU A 150 60.38 -6.10 25.95
CA GLU A 150 60.90 -6.59 27.26
C GLU A 150 60.05 -7.77 27.84
N LYS A 151 60.75 -8.89 28.04
CA LYS A 151 60.66 -9.97 29.07
C LYS A 151 59.84 -9.61 30.34
N SER A 152 59.08 -10.47 31.03
CA SER A 152 59.36 -11.81 31.61
C SER A 152 58.01 -12.45 32.09
N GLU A 153 57.76 -13.75 31.90
CA GLU A 153 57.84 -14.81 32.95
C GLU A 153 56.81 -14.70 34.10
N ASN A 154 55.65 -15.41 34.02
CA ASN A 154 55.21 -16.41 35.02
C ASN A 154 53.84 -17.07 34.69
N LEU A 155 53.68 -18.30 35.16
CA LEU A 155 52.56 -19.23 34.96
C LEU A 155 51.23 -18.83 35.63
N GLU A 156 50.10 -19.06 34.94
CA GLU A 156 48.92 -19.77 35.46
C GLU A 156 47.91 -20.07 34.32
N PRO A 157 47.34 -21.29 34.22
CA PRO A 157 46.29 -21.60 33.25
C PRO A 157 44.94 -21.04 33.74
N PRO A 158 44.07 -20.49 32.86
CA PRO A 158 42.79 -19.96 33.31
C PRO A 158 41.88 -21.09 33.78
N GLU A 159 41.57 -21.04 35.08
CA GLU A 159 40.52 -21.81 35.74
C GLU A 159 39.15 -21.54 35.06
N PRO A 160 38.32 -22.56 34.82
CA PRO A 160 37.03 -22.39 34.16
C PRO A 160 36.07 -21.63 35.07
N SER A 161 35.80 -20.39 34.71
CA SER A 161 34.85 -19.50 35.40
C SER A 161 33.42 -20.03 35.22
N GLN A 162 32.93 -20.66 36.30
CA GLN A 162 31.57 -20.70 36.84
C GLN A 162 30.36 -20.88 35.88
N PRO A 163 29.42 -21.80 36.20
CA PRO A 163 28.16 -21.89 35.48
C PRO A 163 27.32 -20.64 35.73
N VAL A 164 27.10 -19.84 34.69
CA VAL A 164 26.13 -18.74 34.69
C VAL A 164 24.76 -19.30 35.11
N PRO A 165 24.04 -18.67 36.06
CA PRO A 165 22.74 -19.16 36.51
C PRO A 165 21.69 -18.96 35.39
N LEU A 166 21.57 -19.96 34.50
CA LEU A 166 20.65 -20.01 33.35
C LEU A 166 19.16 -19.80 33.71
N ALA A 167 18.77 -20.02 34.96
CA ALA A 167 17.39 -19.84 35.40
C ALA A 167 16.98 -18.35 35.49
N ALA A 168 17.92 -17.47 35.83
CA ALA A 168 17.65 -16.03 35.89
C ALA A 168 17.39 -15.46 34.49
N SER A 169 18.19 -15.87 33.49
CA SER A 169 18.08 -15.38 32.11
C SER A 169 16.79 -15.81 31.41
N LEU A 170 16.28 -17.01 31.69
CA LEU A 170 15.04 -17.51 31.06
C LEU A 170 13.79 -16.80 31.59
N SER A 171 13.74 -16.51 32.90
CA SER A 171 12.64 -15.74 33.50
C SER A 171 12.59 -14.29 33.01
N GLU A 172 13.76 -13.67 32.78
CA GLU A 172 13.89 -12.34 32.19
C GLU A 172 13.45 -12.34 30.72
N LEU A 173 13.80 -13.38 29.96
CA LEU A 173 13.38 -13.55 28.58
C LEU A 173 11.86 -13.64 28.45
N TYR A 174 11.19 -14.38 29.33
CA TYR A 174 9.73 -14.44 29.36
C TYR A 174 9.08 -13.10 29.70
N LYS A 175 9.64 -12.34 30.65
CA LYS A 175 9.15 -10.97 30.93
C LYS A 175 9.32 -10.06 29.72
N GLN A 176 10.44 -10.17 29.00
CA GLN A 176 10.66 -9.41 27.77
C GLN A 176 9.67 -9.81 26.68
N MET A 177 9.42 -11.12 26.49
CA MET A 177 8.42 -11.63 25.56
C MET A 177 7.02 -11.13 25.88
N GLU A 178 6.61 -11.13 27.15
CA GLU A 178 5.29 -10.62 27.57
C GLU A 178 5.17 -9.12 27.27
N SER A 179 6.20 -8.33 27.60
CA SER A 179 6.22 -6.89 27.30
C SER A 179 6.19 -6.60 25.79
N ALA A 180 6.83 -7.45 24.98
CA ALA A 180 6.84 -7.33 23.53
C ALA A 180 5.49 -7.73 22.94
N ASN A 181 4.83 -8.76 23.51
CA ASN A 181 3.49 -9.17 23.11
C ASN A 181 2.45 -8.06 23.38
N GLN A 182 2.51 -7.42 24.56
CA GLN A 182 1.65 -6.27 24.87
C GLN A 182 1.88 -5.09 23.91
N ARG A 183 3.13 -4.82 23.53
CA ARG A 183 3.48 -3.81 22.51
C ARG A 183 2.95 -4.18 21.12
N ILE A 184 3.02 -5.45 20.74
CA ILE A 184 2.45 -5.93 19.47
C ILE A 184 0.95 -5.71 19.45
N GLN A 185 0.23 -6.09 20.51
CA GLN A 185 -1.22 -5.90 20.60
C GLN A 185 -1.63 -4.44 20.52
N SER A 186 -0.91 -3.54 21.22
CA SER A 186 -1.22 -2.11 21.15
C SER A 186 -0.93 -1.52 19.77
N LEU A 187 0.15 -1.95 19.10
CA LEU A 187 0.47 -1.54 17.73
C LEU A 187 -0.55 -2.09 16.72
N GLU A 188 -1.03 -3.31 16.87
CA GLU A 188 -2.08 -3.89 16.03
C GLU A 188 -3.38 -3.08 16.13
N PHE A 189 -3.79 -2.72 17.36
CA PHE A 189 -4.94 -1.87 17.58
C PHE A 189 -4.79 -0.50 16.91
N LEU A 190 -3.64 0.16 17.11
CA LEU A 190 -3.36 1.46 16.49
C LEU A 190 -3.31 1.38 14.96
N GLN A 191 -2.76 0.29 14.41
CA GLN A 191 -2.75 0.07 12.97
C GLN A 191 -4.18 -0.08 12.42
N HIS A 192 -5.02 -0.86 13.09
CA HIS A 192 -6.42 -1.03 12.68
C HIS A 192 -7.18 0.30 12.68
N MET A 193 -7.02 1.11 13.74
CA MET A 193 -7.59 2.45 13.84
C MET A 193 -7.14 3.36 12.68
N ALA A 194 -5.85 3.35 12.35
CA ALA A 194 -5.30 4.16 11.26
C ALA A 194 -5.79 3.69 9.87
N GLU A 195 -5.98 2.38 9.69
CA GLU A 195 -6.55 1.80 8.46
C GLU A 195 -8.03 2.17 8.31
N ASP A 196 -8.81 2.11 9.40
CA ASP A 196 -10.21 2.54 9.42
C ASP A 196 -10.34 4.04 9.10
N GLU A 197 -9.47 4.89 9.66
CA GLU A 197 -9.43 6.32 9.33
C GLU A 197 -9.13 6.56 7.85
N LEU A 198 -8.15 5.84 7.29
CA LEU A 198 -7.83 5.94 5.87
C LEU A 198 -9.03 5.51 5.01
N GLN A 199 -9.74 4.45 5.39
CA GLN A 199 -10.94 3.99 4.70
C GLN A 199 -12.08 5.01 4.79
N ARG A 200 -12.28 5.66 5.94
CA ARG A 200 -13.24 6.76 6.10
C ARG A 200 -12.91 7.95 5.21
N LEU A 201 -11.62 8.31 5.09
CA LEU A 201 -11.19 9.37 4.19
C LEU A 201 -11.49 9.04 2.72
N TYR A 202 -11.34 7.78 2.33
CA TYR A 202 -11.74 7.32 0.99
C TYR A 202 -13.24 7.43 0.73
N SER A 203 -14.08 7.26 1.75
CA SER A 203 -15.53 7.36 1.63
C SER A 203 -16.08 8.80 1.66
N THR A 204 -15.25 9.81 1.89
CA THR A 204 -15.71 11.20 2.08
C THR A 204 -15.77 11.96 0.75
N TYR A 205 -16.91 12.56 0.39
CA TYR A 205 -17.20 13.19 -0.92
C TYR A 205 -16.28 14.36 -1.34
N LYS A 206 -15.49 14.95 -0.42
CA LYS A 206 -14.49 15.98 -0.72
C LYS A 206 -13.13 15.54 -0.19
N ILE A 207 -12.41 14.79 -1.01
CA ILE A 207 -11.11 14.23 -0.65
C ILE A 207 -10.01 15.25 -0.92
N ASP A 208 -9.24 15.61 0.11
CA ASP A 208 -7.94 16.23 -0.07
C ASP A 208 -6.91 15.13 -0.40
N PRO A 209 -6.34 15.10 -1.63
CA PRO A 209 -5.39 14.06 -2.03
C PRO A 209 -4.10 14.08 -1.18
N ASN A 210 -3.72 15.23 -0.62
CA ASN A 210 -2.54 15.34 0.23
C ASN A 210 -2.77 14.66 1.58
N LEU A 211 -3.96 14.82 2.15
CA LEU A 211 -4.35 14.19 3.42
C LEU A 211 -4.37 12.65 3.30
N ILE A 212 -4.89 12.11 2.20
CA ILE A 212 -4.84 10.66 1.93
C ILE A 212 -3.39 10.19 1.82
N ARG A 213 -2.54 10.92 1.11
CA ARG A 213 -1.14 10.55 0.95
C ARG A 213 -0.41 10.54 2.29
N GLU A 214 -0.64 11.55 3.14
CA GLU A 214 -0.08 11.61 4.49
C GLU A 214 -0.53 10.42 5.33
N LYS A 215 -1.84 10.13 5.36
CA LYS A 215 -2.40 9.00 6.11
C LYS A 215 -1.89 7.65 5.59
N LYS A 216 -1.68 7.49 4.29
CA LYS A 216 -1.04 6.29 3.73
C LYS A 216 0.39 6.09 4.24
N VAL A 217 1.17 7.17 4.32
CA VAL A 217 2.54 7.12 4.85
C VAL A 217 2.52 6.75 6.33
N GLU A 218 1.58 7.32 7.09
CA GLU A 218 1.36 6.96 8.50
C GLU A 218 1.06 5.46 8.66
N VAL A 219 0.07 4.93 7.94
CA VAL A 219 -0.30 3.51 7.94
C VAL A 219 0.88 2.62 7.54
N ALA A 220 1.62 2.99 6.49
CA ALA A 220 2.80 2.24 6.05
C ALA A 220 3.90 2.20 7.12
N SER A 221 4.14 3.33 7.80
CA SER A 221 5.11 3.42 8.89
C SER A 221 4.69 2.58 10.10
N SER A 222 3.39 2.55 10.44
CA SER A 222 2.83 1.73 11.51
C SER A 222 3.00 0.23 11.22
N ARG A 223 2.67 -0.19 9.99
CA ARG A 223 2.91 -1.56 9.50
C ARG A 223 4.36 -1.99 9.60
N GLN A 224 5.30 -1.09 9.27
CA GLN A 224 6.72 -1.38 9.39
C GLN A 224 7.15 -1.57 10.84
N LYS A 225 6.69 -0.70 11.76
CA LYS A 225 6.95 -0.85 13.21
C LYS A 225 6.39 -2.18 13.74
N LEU A 226 5.16 -2.54 13.36
CA LEU A 226 4.57 -3.80 13.78
C LEU A 226 5.35 -5.02 13.28
N ARG A 227 5.80 -5.00 12.02
CA ARG A 227 6.64 -6.08 11.47
C ARG A 227 7.97 -6.21 12.22
N ALA A 228 8.60 -5.08 12.56
CA ALA A 228 9.84 -5.07 13.33
C ALA A 228 9.65 -5.69 14.73
N GLU A 229 8.61 -5.30 15.45
CA GLU A 229 8.30 -5.84 16.79
C GLU A 229 7.91 -7.33 16.73
N LYS A 230 7.11 -7.77 15.76
CA LYS A 230 6.81 -9.20 15.55
C LYS A 230 8.07 -10.02 15.28
N THR A 231 9.02 -9.45 14.54
CA THR A 231 10.31 -10.11 14.26
C THR A 231 11.17 -10.19 15.52
N ALA A 232 11.22 -9.12 16.32
CA ALA A 232 11.91 -9.10 17.60
C ALA A 232 11.33 -10.15 18.57
N TYR A 233 10.01 -10.23 18.69
CA TYR A 233 9.33 -11.25 19.50
C TYR A 233 9.64 -12.67 19.03
N LYS A 234 9.64 -12.92 17.71
CA LYS A 234 10.02 -14.23 17.16
C LYS A 234 11.46 -14.60 17.52
N ASN A 235 12.38 -13.65 17.47
CA ASN A 235 13.77 -13.88 17.86
C ASN A 235 13.90 -14.19 19.36
N LEU A 236 13.17 -13.49 20.22
CA LEU A 236 13.11 -13.79 21.66
C LEU A 236 12.57 -15.20 21.91
N LYS A 237 11.51 -15.60 21.20
CA LYS A 237 10.96 -16.95 21.28
C LYS A 237 11.98 -18.03 20.90
N ILE A 238 12.72 -17.83 19.80
CA ILE A 238 13.78 -18.75 19.37
C ILE A 238 14.88 -18.85 20.43
N GLN A 239 15.26 -17.73 21.07
CA GLN A 239 16.25 -17.73 22.15
C GLN A 239 15.74 -18.50 23.37
N ALA A 240 14.49 -18.31 23.78
CA ALA A 240 13.87 -19.06 24.88
C ALA A 240 13.88 -20.58 24.58
N GLU A 241 13.43 -20.99 23.39
CA GLU A 241 13.42 -22.39 22.97
C GLU A 241 14.83 -23.01 22.95
N ALA A 242 15.84 -22.26 22.53
CA ALA A 242 17.23 -22.72 22.53
C ALA A 242 17.75 -22.97 23.96
N ILE A 243 17.44 -22.07 24.91
CA ILE A 243 17.83 -22.23 26.32
C ILE A 243 17.05 -23.39 26.96
N GLU A 244 15.76 -23.55 26.66
CA GLU A 244 15.00 -24.70 27.15
C GLU A 244 15.55 -26.04 26.63
N ALA A 245 15.97 -26.06 25.36
CA ALA A 245 16.58 -27.25 24.76
C ALA A 245 17.92 -27.61 25.42
N THR A 246 18.74 -26.62 25.80
CA THR A 246 20.00 -26.89 26.51
C THR A 246 19.75 -27.38 27.93
N LEU A 247 18.76 -26.83 28.66
CA LEU A 247 18.36 -27.28 30.00
C LEU A 247 17.82 -28.72 30.01
N LYS A 248 17.03 -29.10 28.98
CA LYS A 248 16.54 -30.48 28.81
C LYS A 248 17.67 -31.47 28.53
N ARG A 249 18.74 -31.04 27.84
CA ARG A 249 19.90 -31.91 27.57
C ARG A 249 20.82 -32.07 28.77
N SER A 250 20.90 -31.08 29.65
CA SER A 250 21.71 -31.17 30.88
C SER A 250 21.04 -31.94 32.02
N SER A 251 19.75 -32.28 31.89
CA SER A 251 18.97 -33.01 32.91
C SER A 251 18.77 -34.50 32.60
N ASN A 252 19.26 -34.98 31.45
CA ASN A 252 19.35 -36.39 31.07
C ASN A 252 20.80 -36.87 31.18
#